data_AF-A0A1Y2G8M3-F1
#
_entry.id   AF-A0A1Y2G8M3-F1
#
_cell.length_a   1.000
_cell.length_b   1.000
_cell.length_c   1.000
_cell.angle_alpha   90.00
_cell.angle_beta   90.00
_cell.angle_gamma   90.00
#
_symmetry.space_group_name_H-M   'P 1'
#
loop_
_entity.id
_entity.type
_entity.pdbx_description
1 polymer ?
#
loop_
_entity_poly.entity_id
_entity_poly.type
_entity_poly.pdbx_seq_one_letter_code
_entity_poly.pdbx_strand_id
1 'polypeptide(L)'
;MANQCLNQELFTVSKSQEAIFQGLKLELGHGAIEDLRAMRRYCKRRYCDLEEERDHGAWPASEKDARNEELKIVLIMELLANEIIAMQNVPKASEHEDVFIWRGLARILYDYDLVVRVGELGSSATREDRAAMEQEFGGTDSNVRSKKIDLMHQLCLQGVGKPIELIAWEVKSSSVSPDILQIQLRKNIRTNASIMNNISQYMERTFPRPSPIILDIVGSKALAYTVRKFEPGAFGAGAVGDTMIQIPRHADEIPEFLDGGGLSALLRIGVS
;
A
#
# COMPACT_ATOMS: atom_id res chain seq x y z
N MET A 1 34.94 1.98 -22.82
CA MET A 1 34.12 0.75 -22.90
C MET A 1 32.69 1.05 -22.41
N ALA A 2 32.01 2.02 -23.03
CA ALA A 2 30.72 2.54 -22.55
C ALA A 2 29.58 2.39 -23.58
N ASN A 3 29.75 1.52 -24.59
CA ASN A 3 28.83 1.45 -25.74
C ASN A 3 28.48 0.01 -26.17
N GLN A 4 28.57 -0.96 -25.25
CA GLN A 4 28.18 -2.37 -25.52
C GLN A 4 27.05 -2.91 -24.65
N CYS A 5 26.48 -2.11 -23.73
CA CYS A 5 25.31 -2.52 -22.94
C CYS A 5 23.95 -2.15 -23.57
N LEU A 6 23.95 -1.48 -24.74
CA LEU A 6 22.74 -0.99 -25.40
C LEU A 6 21.96 -2.05 -26.20
N ASN A 7 22.43 -3.30 -26.27
CA ASN A 7 21.87 -4.33 -27.15
C ASN A 7 21.53 -5.67 -26.47
N GLN A 8 21.56 -5.75 -25.13
CA GLN A 8 20.84 -6.82 -24.45
C GLN A 8 19.48 -6.28 -24.07
N GLU A 9 18.46 -6.69 -24.83
CA GLU A 9 17.05 -6.52 -24.51
C GLU A 9 16.72 -7.26 -23.20
N LEU A 10 17.14 -6.70 -22.06
CA LEU A 10 16.72 -7.22 -20.75
C LEU A 10 15.27 -6.84 -20.42
N PHE A 11 14.60 -6.09 -21.31
CA PHE A 11 13.23 -5.61 -21.14
C PHE A 11 12.52 -5.50 -22.49
N THR A 12 12.32 -6.62 -23.19
CA THR A 12 11.19 -6.69 -24.13
C THR A 12 9.92 -6.64 -23.31
N VAL A 13 9.05 -5.67 -23.60
CA VAL A 13 7.66 -5.65 -23.12
C VAL A 13 7.14 -7.08 -23.25
N SER A 14 6.88 -7.75 -22.12
CA SER A 14 6.44 -9.14 -22.16
C SER A 14 5.15 -9.20 -22.98
N LYS A 15 4.86 -10.32 -23.65
CA LYS A 15 3.60 -10.47 -24.40
C LYS A 15 2.37 -10.20 -23.52
N SER A 16 2.47 -10.41 -22.20
CA SER A 16 1.43 -10.06 -21.24
C SER A 16 1.32 -8.55 -21.00
N GLN A 17 2.44 -7.84 -20.85
CA GLN A 17 2.45 -6.36 -20.80
C GLN A 17 1.92 -5.77 -22.11
N GLU A 18 2.34 -6.28 -23.27
CA GLU A 18 1.84 -5.86 -24.58
C GLU A 18 0.33 -6.12 -24.71
N ALA A 19 -0.18 -7.24 -24.18
CA ALA A 19 -1.62 -7.53 -24.15
C ALA A 19 -2.40 -6.58 -23.23
N ILE A 20 -1.88 -6.26 -22.05
CA ILE A 20 -2.46 -5.24 -21.16
C ILE A 20 -2.45 -3.88 -21.87
N PHE A 21 -1.35 -3.54 -22.54
CA PHE A 21 -1.20 -2.32 -23.33
C PHE A 21 -2.18 -2.24 -24.51
N GLN A 22 -2.42 -3.35 -25.22
CA GLN A 22 -3.43 -3.40 -26.27
C GLN A 22 -4.86 -3.38 -25.70
N GLY A 23 -5.10 -4.02 -24.55
CA GLY A 23 -6.39 -3.98 -23.86
C GLY A 23 -6.75 -2.56 -23.42
N LEU A 24 -5.84 -1.88 -22.73
CA LEU A 24 -5.91 -0.46 -22.39
C LEU A 24 -6.19 0.40 -23.64
N LYS A 25 -5.50 0.11 -24.74
CA LYS A 25 -5.66 0.84 -26.02
C LYS A 25 -7.01 0.61 -26.69
N LEU A 26 -7.56 -0.60 -26.59
CA LEU A 26 -8.84 -0.96 -27.19
C LEU A 26 -10.02 -0.42 -26.36
N GLU A 27 -9.88 -0.39 -25.03
CA GLU A 27 -10.99 -0.06 -24.12
C GLU A 27 -11.02 1.40 -23.64
N LEU A 28 -9.88 2.10 -23.58
CA LEU A 28 -9.82 3.52 -23.13
C LEU A 28 -9.91 4.56 -24.27
N GLY A 29 -9.99 4.14 -25.53
CA GLY A 29 -10.15 5.04 -26.68
C GLY A 29 -8.94 5.94 -26.97
N HIS A 30 -9.15 7.05 -27.70
CA HIS A 30 -8.09 7.88 -28.31
C HIS A 30 -7.04 8.49 -27.34
N GLY A 31 -7.26 8.47 -26.01
CA GLY A 31 -6.29 8.89 -24.98
C GLY A 31 -5.23 7.83 -24.64
N ALA A 32 -5.48 6.56 -24.97
CA ALA A 32 -4.62 5.45 -24.58
C ALA A 32 -3.20 5.49 -25.18
N ILE A 33 -2.98 6.23 -26.27
CA ILE A 33 -1.64 6.41 -26.84
C ILE A 33 -0.76 7.27 -25.93
N GLU A 34 -1.33 8.26 -25.24
CA GLU A 34 -0.61 9.11 -24.29
C GLU A 34 -0.32 8.35 -23.00
N ASP A 35 -1.25 7.52 -22.54
CA ASP A 35 -1.09 6.62 -21.39
C ASP A 35 0.01 5.58 -21.66
N LEU A 36 0.01 4.96 -22.84
CA LEU A 36 1.07 4.03 -23.27
C LEU A 36 2.43 4.71 -23.35
N ARG A 37 2.50 5.96 -23.82
CA ARG A 37 3.76 6.71 -23.84
C ARG A 37 4.19 7.08 -22.42
N ALA A 38 3.28 7.50 -21.55
CA ALA A 38 3.56 7.82 -20.16
C ALA A 38 4.09 6.59 -19.40
N MET A 39 3.45 5.43 -19.57
CA MET A 39 3.91 4.16 -19.01
C MET A 39 5.28 3.74 -19.55
N ARG A 40 5.49 3.79 -20.87
CA ARG A 40 6.81 3.49 -21.47
C ARG A 40 7.89 4.46 -20.98
N ARG A 41 7.57 5.75 -20.84
CA ARG A 41 8.47 6.75 -20.27
C ARG A 41 8.76 6.46 -18.80
N TYR A 42 7.75 6.10 -18.01
CA TYR A 42 7.92 5.76 -16.59
C TYR A 42 8.82 4.55 -16.44
N CYS A 43 8.54 3.43 -17.11
CA CYS A 43 9.37 2.23 -17.05
C CYS A 43 10.81 2.53 -17.48
N LYS A 44 11.00 3.34 -18.54
CA LYS A 44 12.33 3.76 -18.99
C LYS A 44 13.04 4.68 -17.99
N ARG A 45 12.36 5.67 -17.41
CA ARG A 45 12.95 6.57 -16.40
C ARG A 45 13.30 5.79 -15.14
N ARG A 46 12.38 4.96 -14.64
CA ARG A 46 12.66 4.10 -13.51
C ARG A 46 13.85 3.20 -13.81
N TYR A 47 13.95 2.62 -15.00
CA TYR A 47 15.15 1.89 -15.41
C TYR A 47 16.44 2.72 -15.30
N CYS A 48 16.44 3.97 -15.76
CA CYS A 48 17.59 4.86 -15.59
C CYS A 48 17.87 5.17 -14.11
N ASP A 49 16.83 5.46 -13.31
CA ASP A 49 16.96 5.69 -11.86
C ASP A 49 17.55 4.44 -11.17
N LEU A 50 17.12 3.25 -11.58
CA LEU A 50 17.61 1.95 -11.10
C LEU A 50 19.09 1.72 -11.47
N GLU A 51 19.50 2.08 -12.68
CA GLU A 51 20.92 2.03 -13.10
C GLU A 51 21.78 3.03 -12.34
N GLU A 52 21.28 4.25 -12.14
CA GLU A 52 21.96 5.27 -11.36
C GLU A 52 22.09 4.84 -9.89
N GLU A 53 21.03 4.31 -9.27
CA GLU A 53 21.05 3.77 -7.91
C GLU A 53 22.05 2.60 -7.78
N ARG A 54 22.17 1.74 -8.80
CA ARG A 54 23.17 0.66 -8.88
C ARG A 54 24.58 1.23 -8.91
N ASP A 55 24.83 2.20 -9.78
CA ASP A 55 26.16 2.76 -9.99
C ASP A 55 26.64 3.59 -8.78
N HIS A 56 25.71 4.10 -7.96
CA HIS A 56 25.99 4.80 -6.70
C HIS A 56 25.98 3.89 -5.46
N GLY A 57 25.86 2.56 -5.63
CA GLY A 57 25.85 1.60 -4.52
C GLY A 57 24.62 1.70 -3.60
N ALA A 58 23.59 2.42 -4.04
CA ALA A 58 22.32 2.59 -3.34
C ALA A 58 21.32 1.47 -3.63
N TRP A 59 21.57 0.63 -4.65
CA TRP A 59 20.77 -0.55 -5.01
C TRP A 59 21.10 -1.75 -4.10
N PRO A 60 20.28 -2.09 -3.08
CA PRO A 60 20.53 -3.22 -2.20
C PRO A 60 19.69 -4.43 -2.64
N ALA A 61 19.47 -4.60 -3.94
CA ALA A 61 18.51 -5.56 -4.45
C ALA A 61 19.10 -6.33 -5.64
N SER A 62 18.94 -7.63 -5.67
CA SER A 62 19.42 -8.47 -6.77
C SER A 62 18.69 -8.16 -8.08
N GLU A 63 19.17 -8.67 -9.24
CA GLU A 63 18.41 -8.61 -10.51
C GLU A 63 16.97 -9.15 -10.36
N LYS A 64 16.79 -10.10 -9.45
CA LYS A 64 15.48 -10.64 -9.05
C LYS A 64 14.57 -9.57 -8.44
N ASP A 65 15.09 -8.66 -7.64
CA ASP A 65 14.29 -7.61 -7.00
C ASP A 65 13.86 -6.54 -8.01
N ALA A 66 14.71 -6.22 -8.99
CA ALA A 66 14.33 -5.37 -10.13
C ALA A 66 13.18 -5.97 -10.93
N ARG A 67 13.27 -7.28 -11.25
CA ARG A 67 12.19 -8.01 -11.95
C ARG A 67 10.91 -8.10 -11.12
N ASN A 68 11.03 -8.24 -9.80
CA ASN A 68 9.88 -8.22 -8.89
C ASN A 68 9.19 -6.85 -8.88
N GLU A 69 9.96 -5.75 -8.80
CA GLU A 69 9.40 -4.39 -8.87
C GLU A 69 8.70 -4.15 -10.21
N GLU A 70 9.29 -4.59 -11.33
CA GLU A 70 8.65 -4.53 -12.65
C GLU A 70 7.32 -5.28 -12.66
N LEU A 71 7.29 -6.52 -12.16
CA LEU A 71 6.05 -7.31 -12.09
C LEU A 71 4.98 -6.58 -11.26
N LYS A 72 5.35 -5.96 -10.14
CA LYS A 72 4.43 -5.16 -9.32
C LYS A 72 3.85 -4.00 -10.12
N ILE A 73 4.66 -3.27 -10.88
CA ILE A 73 4.19 -2.18 -11.76
C ILE A 73 3.14 -2.70 -12.75
N VAL A 74 3.41 -3.82 -13.42
CA VAL A 74 2.46 -4.40 -14.40
C VAL A 74 1.15 -4.75 -13.74
N LEU A 75 1.20 -5.46 -12.61
CA LEU A 75 0.01 -5.90 -11.89
C LEU A 75 -0.81 -4.72 -11.34
N ILE A 76 -0.13 -3.66 -10.85
CA ILE A 76 -0.81 -2.42 -10.41
C ILE A 76 -1.56 -1.80 -11.58
N MET A 77 -0.92 -1.70 -12.74
CA MET A 77 -1.52 -1.07 -13.91
C MET A 77 -2.67 -1.90 -14.49
N GLU A 78 -2.54 -3.23 -14.51
CA GLU A 78 -3.63 -4.13 -14.89
C GLU A 78 -4.84 -4.01 -13.95
N LEU A 79 -4.59 -3.97 -12.63
CA LEU A 79 -5.66 -3.77 -11.64
C LEU A 79 -6.37 -2.44 -11.88
N LEU A 80 -5.62 -1.33 -11.96
CA LEU A 80 -6.20 0.01 -12.14
C LEU A 80 -6.96 0.12 -13.47
N ALA A 81 -6.46 -0.49 -14.54
CA ALA A 81 -7.14 -0.55 -15.83
C ALA A 81 -8.53 -1.17 -15.71
N ASN A 82 -8.59 -2.39 -15.15
CA ASN A 82 -9.83 -3.15 -15.01
C ASN A 82 -10.84 -2.41 -14.13
N GLU A 83 -10.37 -1.74 -13.08
CA GLU A 83 -11.20 -0.93 -12.19
C GLU A 83 -11.75 0.32 -12.89
N ILE A 84 -10.93 1.04 -13.66
CA ILE A 84 -11.38 2.18 -14.46
C ILE A 84 -12.46 1.75 -15.46
N ILE A 85 -12.24 0.65 -16.18
CA ILE A 85 -13.20 0.08 -17.13
C ILE A 85 -14.52 -0.29 -16.44
N ALA A 86 -14.44 -0.98 -15.29
CA ALA A 86 -15.63 -1.38 -14.54
C ALA A 86 -16.42 -0.16 -14.04
N MET A 87 -15.75 0.91 -13.62
CA MET A 87 -16.37 2.12 -13.07
C MET A 87 -16.96 3.06 -14.12
N GLN A 88 -16.60 2.94 -15.41
CA GLN A 88 -17.19 3.78 -16.48
C GLN A 88 -18.72 3.70 -16.54
N ASN A 89 -19.32 2.62 -16.03
CA ASN A 89 -20.76 2.39 -16.03
C ASN A 89 -21.42 2.51 -14.65
N VAL A 90 -20.68 2.88 -13.59
CA VAL A 90 -21.20 2.94 -12.22
C VAL A 90 -21.30 4.40 -11.75
N PRO A 91 -22.48 4.90 -11.34
CA PRO A 91 -22.69 6.34 -11.10
C PRO A 91 -21.90 6.93 -9.93
N LYS A 92 -21.47 6.12 -8.95
CA LYS A 92 -20.66 6.54 -7.80
C LYS A 92 -19.89 5.37 -7.21
N ALA A 93 -18.59 5.56 -7.00
CA ALA A 93 -17.79 4.65 -6.18
C ALA A 93 -18.29 4.65 -4.73
N SER A 94 -18.55 3.47 -4.19
CA SER A 94 -18.83 3.22 -2.79
C SER A 94 -17.54 3.02 -1.99
N GLU A 95 -17.58 3.28 -0.68
CA GLU A 95 -16.46 2.99 0.22
C GLU A 95 -16.01 1.52 0.12
N HIS A 96 -16.95 0.61 -0.18
CA HIS A 96 -16.66 -0.80 -0.37
C HIS A 96 -15.77 -1.07 -1.58
N GLU A 97 -16.00 -0.36 -2.69
CA GLU A 97 -15.18 -0.48 -3.90
C GLU A 97 -13.77 0.08 -3.65
N ASP A 98 -13.67 1.22 -2.95
CA ASP A 98 -12.38 1.77 -2.54
C ASP A 98 -11.57 0.75 -1.74
N VAL A 99 -12.19 0.12 -0.75
CA VAL A 99 -11.59 -0.94 0.07
C VAL A 99 -11.05 -2.09 -0.79
N PHE A 100 -11.77 -2.52 -1.83
CA PHE A 100 -11.33 -3.62 -2.69
C PHE A 100 -10.14 -3.25 -3.57
N ILE A 101 -10.11 -2.03 -4.11
CA ILE A 101 -8.98 -1.58 -4.92
C ILE A 101 -7.72 -1.49 -4.05
N TRP A 102 -7.83 -0.87 -2.89
CA TRP A 102 -6.70 -0.78 -1.95
C TRP A 102 -6.25 -2.14 -1.43
N ARG A 103 -7.18 -3.09 -1.24
CA ARG A 103 -6.83 -4.49 -0.94
C ARG A 103 -6.09 -5.15 -2.12
N GLY A 104 -6.51 -4.90 -3.36
CA GLY A 104 -5.83 -5.39 -4.56
C GLY A 104 -4.39 -4.86 -4.64
N LEU A 105 -4.22 -3.54 -4.46
CA LEU A 105 -2.91 -2.89 -4.43
C LEU A 105 -2.03 -3.44 -3.30
N ALA A 106 -2.58 -3.59 -2.09
CA ALA A 106 -1.88 -4.21 -0.97
C ALA A 106 -1.33 -5.59 -1.31
N ARG A 107 -2.11 -6.45 -1.96
CA ARG A 107 -1.68 -7.81 -2.35
C ARG A 107 -0.62 -7.83 -3.44
N ILE A 108 -0.49 -6.75 -4.22
CA ILE A 108 0.57 -6.62 -5.22
C ILE A 108 1.83 -6.06 -4.55
N LEU A 109 1.68 -5.07 -3.68
CA LEU A 109 2.79 -4.43 -2.97
C LEU A 109 3.49 -5.38 -2.00
N TYR A 110 2.71 -6.16 -1.27
CA TYR A 110 3.19 -7.13 -0.30
C TYR A 110 3.15 -8.54 -0.90
N ASP A 111 4.25 -9.28 -0.77
CA ASP A 111 4.37 -10.65 -1.30
C ASP A 111 3.30 -11.60 -0.71
N TYR A 112 3.09 -12.75 -1.37
CA TYR A 112 1.98 -13.69 -1.17
C TYR A 112 1.74 -14.21 0.26
N ASP A 113 2.74 -14.13 1.15
CA ASP A 113 2.62 -14.61 2.53
C ASP A 113 1.83 -13.65 3.44
N LEU A 114 1.59 -12.41 2.99
CA LEU A 114 0.76 -11.45 3.70
C LEU A 114 -0.72 -11.61 3.35
N VAL A 115 -1.54 -11.92 4.35
CA VAL A 115 -2.98 -12.00 4.19
C VAL A 115 -3.62 -10.65 4.47
N VAL A 116 -4.21 -10.04 3.44
CA VAL A 116 -5.02 -8.82 3.59
C VAL A 116 -6.49 -9.20 3.74
N ARG A 117 -7.00 -9.05 4.96
CA ARG A 117 -8.42 -9.29 5.30
C ARG A 117 -9.20 -7.99 5.19
N VAL A 118 -10.45 -8.11 4.77
CA VAL A 118 -11.41 -7.01 4.59
C VAL A 118 -12.63 -7.23 5.48
N GLY A 119 -13.23 -6.15 5.97
CA GLY A 119 -14.56 -6.15 6.59
C GLY A 119 -14.58 -5.46 7.95
N GLU A 120 -15.55 -5.77 8.80
CA GLU A 120 -15.62 -5.23 10.16
C GLU A 120 -14.75 -6.05 11.14
N LEU A 121 -13.45 -6.12 10.86
CA LEU A 121 -12.54 -7.00 11.60
C LEU A 121 -12.17 -6.42 12.96
N GLY A 122 -12.40 -7.17 14.03
CA GLY A 122 -11.98 -6.78 15.36
C GLY A 122 -10.48 -6.98 15.57
N SER A 123 -9.71 -5.90 15.81
CA SER A 123 -8.29 -6.02 16.17
C SER A 123 -8.11 -6.60 17.58
N SER A 124 -7.40 -7.72 17.67
CA SER A 124 -7.02 -8.36 18.91
C SER A 124 -6.08 -7.48 19.75
N ALA A 125 -5.14 -6.76 19.11
CA ALA A 125 -4.25 -5.84 19.80
C ALA A 125 -5.01 -4.74 20.54
N THR A 126 -5.99 -4.12 19.88
CA THR A 126 -6.83 -3.08 20.54
C THR A 126 -7.69 -3.64 21.67
N ARG A 127 -8.10 -4.91 21.59
CA ARG A 127 -8.86 -5.57 22.66
C ARG A 127 -7.98 -5.85 23.87
N GLU A 128 -6.76 -6.32 23.66
CA GLU A 128 -5.79 -6.62 24.72
C GLU A 128 -5.40 -5.33 25.46
N ASP A 129 -5.08 -4.26 24.74
CA ASP A 129 -4.78 -2.94 25.34
C ASP A 129 -5.97 -2.43 26.18
N ARG A 130 -7.19 -2.56 25.65
CA ARG A 130 -8.39 -2.13 26.37
C ARG A 130 -8.64 -2.98 27.62
N ALA A 131 -8.43 -4.30 27.55
CA ALA A 131 -8.58 -5.19 28.69
C ALA A 131 -7.57 -4.84 29.80
N ALA A 132 -6.32 -4.53 29.44
CA ALA A 132 -5.30 -4.09 30.38
C ALA A 132 -5.68 -2.76 31.05
N MET A 133 -6.16 -1.78 30.27
CA MET A 133 -6.61 -0.48 30.80
C MET A 133 -7.84 -0.60 31.72
N GLU A 134 -8.81 -1.44 31.36
CA GLU A 134 -9.99 -1.69 32.21
C GLU A 134 -9.62 -2.45 33.49
N GLN A 135 -8.61 -3.33 33.45
CA GLN A 135 -8.08 -4.00 34.63
C GLN A 135 -7.34 -3.03 35.58
N GLU A 136 -6.60 -2.06 35.03
CA GLU A 136 -5.79 -1.12 35.82
C GLU A 136 -6.61 0.06 36.38
N PHE A 137 -7.52 0.62 35.57
CA PHE A 137 -8.21 1.88 35.88
C PHE A 137 -9.74 1.78 35.90
N GLY A 138 -10.32 0.65 35.49
CA GLY A 138 -11.77 0.47 35.32
C GLY A 138 -12.39 -0.56 36.27
N GLY A 139 -13.70 -0.75 36.12
CA GLY A 139 -14.35 -1.98 36.55
C GLY A 139 -14.18 -3.03 35.45
N THR A 140 -13.85 -4.26 35.80
CA THR A 140 -13.69 -5.36 34.83
C THR A 140 -15.03 -5.68 34.19
N ASP A 141 -15.32 -5.09 33.04
CA ASP A 141 -16.43 -5.50 32.20
C ASP A 141 -16.05 -6.82 31.52
N SER A 142 -16.97 -7.79 31.51
CA SER A 142 -16.69 -9.12 30.93
C SER A 142 -16.67 -9.09 29.40
N ASN A 143 -17.03 -7.95 28.79
CA ASN A 143 -17.29 -7.85 27.36
C ASN A 143 -16.47 -6.74 26.66
N VAL A 144 -15.15 -6.81 26.80
CA VAL A 144 -14.20 -5.92 26.11
C VAL A 144 -14.30 -6.09 24.59
N ARG A 145 -14.81 -5.06 23.91
CA ARG A 145 -14.92 -5.05 22.44
C ARG A 145 -13.66 -4.51 21.79
N SER A 146 -13.22 -5.20 20.73
CA SER A 146 -12.18 -4.72 19.82
C SER A 146 -12.66 -3.57 18.96
N LYS A 147 -11.71 -2.79 18.45
CA LYS A 147 -12.00 -1.85 17.36
C LYS A 147 -12.15 -2.60 16.04
N LYS A 148 -13.19 -2.24 15.27
CA LYS A 148 -13.41 -2.70 13.89
C LYS A 148 -12.47 -1.97 12.93
N ILE A 149 -11.88 -2.69 11.98
CA ILE A 149 -10.86 -2.22 11.03
C ILE A 149 -11.23 -2.67 9.63
N ASP A 150 -11.21 -1.74 8.67
CA ASP A 150 -11.61 -1.99 7.27
C ASP A 150 -10.67 -2.97 6.54
N LEU A 151 -9.36 -2.75 6.66
CA LEU A 151 -8.30 -3.56 6.05
C LEU A 151 -7.25 -3.96 7.10
N MET A 152 -7.05 -5.26 7.30
CA MET A 152 -6.07 -5.79 8.25
C MET A 152 -5.04 -6.67 7.52
N HIS A 153 -3.78 -6.32 7.66
CA HIS A 153 -2.64 -7.09 7.17
C HIS A 153 -2.22 -8.07 8.26
N GLN A 154 -2.18 -9.36 7.93
CA GLN A 154 -1.86 -10.42 8.88
C GLN A 154 -0.84 -11.39 8.32
N LEU A 155 0.05 -11.87 9.19
CA LEU A 155 0.98 -12.93 8.89
C LEU A 155 0.49 -14.25 9.52
N CYS A 156 0.39 -15.28 8.69
CA CYS A 156 0.05 -16.63 9.12
C CYS A 156 1.31 -17.48 9.18
N LEU A 157 1.93 -17.54 10.36
CA LEU A 157 3.12 -18.38 10.57
C LEU A 157 2.73 -19.82 10.89
N GLN A 158 3.42 -20.79 10.27
CA GLN A 158 3.24 -22.20 10.62
C GLN A 158 3.56 -22.44 12.10
N GLY A 159 2.66 -23.15 12.81
CA GLY A 159 2.81 -23.42 14.24
C GLY A 159 2.30 -22.31 15.17
N VAL A 160 1.96 -21.13 14.65
CA VAL A 160 1.28 -20.08 15.43
C VAL A 160 -0.23 -20.23 15.22
N GLY A 161 -0.95 -20.60 16.27
CA GLY A 161 -2.39 -20.90 16.20
C GLY A 161 -3.29 -19.69 15.91
N LYS A 162 -2.76 -18.45 15.97
CA LYS A 162 -3.47 -17.21 15.64
C LYS A 162 -2.69 -16.39 14.60
N PRO A 163 -3.35 -15.77 13.61
CA PRO A 163 -2.69 -14.80 12.73
C PRO A 163 -2.09 -13.65 13.55
N ILE A 164 -0.90 -13.19 13.15
CA ILE A 164 -0.26 -12.03 13.76
C ILE A 164 -0.73 -10.80 12.99
N GLU A 165 -1.39 -9.86 13.66
CA GLU A 165 -1.74 -8.55 13.09
C GLU A 165 -0.45 -7.78 12.83
N LEU A 166 -0.30 -7.20 11.64
CA LEU A 166 0.88 -6.43 11.25
C LEU A 166 0.56 -4.94 11.13
N ILE A 167 -0.46 -4.61 10.35
CA ILE A 167 -0.84 -3.23 10.01
C ILE A 167 -2.34 -3.17 9.78
N ALA A 168 -2.97 -2.08 10.19
CA ALA A 168 -4.36 -1.76 9.89
C ALA A 168 -4.43 -0.53 8.97
N TRP A 169 -5.20 -0.62 7.88
CA TRP A 169 -5.58 0.53 7.06
C TRP A 169 -7.06 0.82 7.24
N GLU A 170 -7.40 2.11 7.23
CA GLU A 170 -8.76 2.62 7.36
C GLU A 170 -9.12 3.35 6.08
N VAL A 171 -10.31 3.06 5.56
CA VAL A 171 -10.83 3.64 4.34
C VAL A 171 -12.06 4.46 4.69
N LYS A 172 -12.15 5.67 4.13
CA LYS A 172 -13.29 6.55 4.30
C LYS A 172 -13.73 7.08 2.95
N SER A 173 -15.03 7.35 2.82
CA SER A 173 -15.55 7.95 1.60
C SER A 173 -14.93 9.33 1.33
N SER A 174 -14.90 9.71 0.05
CA SER A 174 -14.42 11.02 -0.39
C SER A 174 -15.27 12.20 0.09
N SER A 175 -16.48 11.95 0.61
CA SER A 175 -17.40 12.99 1.10
C SER A 175 -17.22 13.33 2.58
N VAL A 176 -16.27 12.69 3.27
CA VAL A 176 -16.03 12.91 4.71
C VAL A 176 -15.40 14.28 4.95
N SER A 177 -15.86 14.99 5.99
CA SER A 177 -15.33 16.32 6.32
C SER A 177 -13.90 16.27 6.89
N PRO A 178 -13.10 17.34 6.72
CA PRO A 178 -11.74 17.41 7.24
C PRO A 178 -11.62 17.14 8.75
N ASP A 179 -12.58 17.63 9.54
CA ASP A 179 -12.59 17.42 11.00
C ASP A 179 -12.76 15.93 11.35
N ILE A 180 -13.62 15.23 10.61
CA ILE A 180 -13.79 13.79 10.78
C ILE A 180 -12.51 13.05 10.36
N LEU A 181 -11.86 13.47 9.27
CA LEU A 181 -10.59 12.88 8.83
C LEU A 181 -9.51 13.00 9.91
N GLN A 182 -9.35 14.15 10.56
CA GLN A 182 -8.38 14.29 11.66
C GLN A 182 -8.69 13.35 12.84
N ILE A 183 -9.97 13.19 13.18
CA ILE A 183 -10.38 12.26 14.24
C ILE A 183 -10.07 10.82 13.83
N GLN A 184 -10.31 10.45 12.56
CA GLN A 184 -10.03 9.11 12.06
C GLN A 184 -8.53 8.82 11.99
N LEU A 185 -7.72 9.77 11.51
CA LEU A 185 -6.26 9.65 11.50
C LEU A 185 -5.73 9.36 12.91
N ARG A 186 -6.17 10.12 13.93
CA ARG A 186 -5.78 9.87 15.33
C ARG A 186 -6.22 8.50 15.83
N LYS A 187 -7.40 8.02 15.41
CA LYS A 187 -7.87 6.67 15.74
C LYS A 187 -7.03 5.60 15.04
N ASN A 188 -6.64 5.81 13.79
CA ASN A 188 -5.84 4.90 12.99
C ASN A 188 -4.41 4.78 13.53
N ILE A 189 -3.80 5.92 13.91
CA ILE A 189 -2.50 5.98 14.60
C ILE A 189 -2.55 5.17 15.91
N ARG A 190 -3.58 5.35 16.74
CA ARG A 190 -3.72 4.60 18.00
C ARG A 190 -3.90 3.10 17.77
N THR A 191 -4.73 2.69 16.80
CA THR A 191 -4.85 1.27 16.44
C THR A 191 -3.49 0.67 16.07
N ASN A 192 -2.76 1.33 15.17
CA ASN A 192 -1.48 0.82 14.70
C ASN A 192 -0.41 0.87 15.80
N ALA A 193 -0.46 1.81 16.74
CA ALA A 193 0.38 1.79 17.93
C ALA A 193 0.11 0.55 18.81
N SER A 194 -1.16 0.18 19.03
CA SER A 194 -1.54 -1.06 19.73
C SER A 194 -1.00 -2.30 19.02
N ILE A 195 -1.20 -2.40 17.70
CA ILE A 195 -0.69 -3.49 16.87
C ILE A 195 0.83 -3.58 16.98
N MET A 196 1.53 -2.44 16.86
CA MET A 196 2.98 -2.35 16.98
C MET A 196 3.49 -2.75 18.36
N ASN A 197 2.79 -2.38 19.42
CA ASN A 197 3.14 -2.80 20.78
C ASN A 197 3.07 -4.33 20.92
N ASN A 198 2.04 -4.95 20.32
CA ASN A 198 1.86 -6.39 20.33
C ASN A 198 2.95 -7.12 19.53
N ILE A 199 3.22 -6.68 18.30
CA ILE A 199 4.24 -7.27 17.42
C ILE A 199 5.64 -7.13 18.01
N SER A 200 5.95 -6.01 18.67
CA SER A 200 7.27 -5.78 19.26
C SER A 200 7.66 -6.91 20.23
N GLN A 201 6.69 -7.53 20.91
CA GLN A 201 6.95 -8.68 21.78
C GLN A 201 7.55 -9.88 21.03
N TYR A 202 7.22 -10.03 19.75
CA TYR A 202 7.71 -11.12 18.88
C TYR A 202 8.95 -10.71 18.08
N MET A 203 9.01 -9.46 17.62
CA MET A 203 9.97 -9.02 16.62
C MET A 203 11.11 -8.17 17.14
N GLU A 204 11.06 -7.60 18.35
CA GLU A 204 12.06 -6.61 18.82
C GLU A 204 13.50 -7.16 18.88
N ARG A 205 13.66 -8.49 18.98
CA ARG A 205 14.97 -9.15 18.89
C ARG A 205 15.53 -9.25 17.48
N THR A 206 14.66 -9.41 16.48
CA THR A 206 15.04 -9.64 15.07
C THR A 206 15.02 -8.34 14.25
N PHE A 207 14.05 -7.48 14.53
CA PHE A 207 13.83 -6.18 13.90
C PHE A 207 13.72 -5.12 15.01
N PRO A 208 14.85 -4.61 15.52
CA PRO A 208 14.84 -3.58 16.54
C PRO A 208 14.25 -2.30 15.93
N ARG A 209 13.10 -1.86 16.46
CA ARG A 209 12.33 -0.69 16.02
C ARG A 209 11.63 -0.86 14.64
N PRO A 210 10.64 -1.76 14.55
CA PRO A 210 9.84 -1.86 13.33
C PRO A 210 9.13 -0.51 13.06
N SER A 211 8.91 -0.21 11.79
CA SER A 211 8.40 1.08 11.32
C SER A 211 7.47 0.85 10.13
N PRO A 212 6.33 0.16 10.32
CA PRO A 212 5.44 -0.15 9.20
C PRO A 212 4.95 1.13 8.52
N ILE A 213 4.76 1.06 7.20
CA ILE A 213 4.06 2.10 6.45
C ILE A 213 2.55 1.81 6.53
N ILE A 214 1.82 2.81 7.01
CA ILE A 214 0.39 2.78 7.24
C ILE A 214 -0.27 3.78 6.30
N LEU A 215 -1.44 3.40 5.77
CA LEU A 215 -2.26 4.27 4.95
C LEU A 215 -3.48 4.77 5.71
N ASP A 216 -3.74 6.08 5.60
CA ASP A 216 -5.03 6.69 5.88
C ASP A 216 -5.69 7.04 4.54
N ILE A 217 -6.79 6.35 4.22
CA ILE A 217 -7.35 6.33 2.85
C ILE A 217 -8.66 7.11 2.82
N VAL A 218 -8.80 7.98 1.83
CA VAL A 218 -10.00 8.79 1.54
C VAL A 218 -10.33 8.67 0.05
N GLY A 219 -11.27 7.78 -0.30
CA GLY A 219 -11.57 7.47 -1.69
C GLY A 219 -10.37 6.89 -2.45
N SER A 220 -9.97 7.54 -3.55
CA SER A 220 -8.76 7.24 -4.32
C SER A 220 -7.47 7.83 -3.73
N LYS A 221 -7.54 8.53 -2.61
CA LYS A 221 -6.39 9.24 -2.04
C LYS A 221 -5.90 8.52 -0.79
N ALA A 222 -4.60 8.48 -0.58
CA ALA A 222 -4.01 7.96 0.64
C ALA A 222 -2.85 8.82 1.14
N LEU A 223 -2.83 9.03 2.46
CA LEU A 223 -1.68 9.56 3.17
C LEU A 223 -0.86 8.41 3.74
N ALA A 224 0.42 8.34 3.38
CA ALA A 224 1.35 7.37 3.94
C ALA A 224 2.08 7.94 5.15
N TYR A 225 2.01 7.24 6.27
CA TYR A 225 2.72 7.58 7.50
C TYR A 225 3.29 6.33 8.14
N THR A 226 4.22 6.49 9.08
CA THR A 226 4.76 5.39 9.87
C THR A 226 4.50 5.62 11.34
N VAL A 227 4.35 4.54 12.11
CA VAL A 227 4.27 4.57 13.57
C VAL A 227 5.51 3.89 14.13
N ARG A 228 6.23 4.59 15.01
CA ARG A 228 7.46 4.09 15.67
C ARG A 228 7.32 4.16 17.17
N LYS A 229 7.85 3.14 17.84
CA LYS A 229 8.04 3.12 19.30
C LYS A 229 9.35 3.81 19.64
N PHE A 230 9.30 4.80 20.53
CA PHE A 230 10.50 5.46 21.04
C PHE A 230 10.92 4.88 22.38
N GLU A 231 9.95 4.66 23.26
CA GLU A 231 10.10 4.13 24.61
C GLU A 231 8.90 3.21 24.94
N PRO A 232 8.96 2.40 26.01
CA PRO A 232 7.81 1.61 26.45
C PRO A 232 6.54 2.49 26.61
N GLY A 233 5.48 2.15 25.87
CA GLY A 233 4.22 2.90 25.89
C GLY A 233 4.19 4.22 25.11
N ALA A 234 5.33 4.67 24.54
CA ALA A 234 5.42 5.93 23.79
C ALA A 234 5.64 5.69 22.29
N PHE A 235 4.68 6.15 21.49
CA PHE A 235 4.69 6.02 20.03
C PHE A 235 4.58 7.39 19.37
N GLY A 236 5.30 7.57 18.25
CA GLY A 236 5.10 8.70 17.34
C GLY A 236 4.69 8.25 15.97
N ALA A 237 3.93 9.12 15.30
CA ALA A 237 3.60 8.98 13.89
C ALA A 237 4.30 10.08 13.07
N GLY A 238 4.82 9.73 11.90
CA GLY A 238 5.45 10.67 10.97
C GLY A 238 5.10 10.34 9.52
N ALA A 239 4.88 11.37 8.70
CA ALA A 239 4.64 11.19 7.27
C ALA A 239 5.86 10.49 6.61
N VAL A 240 5.58 9.59 5.67
CA VAL A 240 6.63 8.88 4.91
C VAL A 240 7.12 9.72 3.71
N GLY A 241 6.38 10.76 3.37
CA GLY A 241 6.75 11.78 2.40
C GLY A 241 5.67 12.85 2.26
N ASP A 242 5.92 13.81 1.38
CA ASP A 242 5.04 14.95 1.16
C ASP A 242 3.99 14.68 0.06
N THR A 243 4.12 13.56 -0.65
CA THR A 243 3.25 13.18 -1.76
C THR A 243 2.06 12.37 -1.25
N MET A 244 0.86 12.93 -1.40
CA MET A 244 -0.38 12.16 -1.29
C MET A 244 -0.48 11.20 -2.47
N ILE A 245 -0.77 9.93 -2.19
CA ILE A 245 -0.95 8.93 -3.25
C ILE A 245 -2.37 9.08 -3.77
N GLN A 246 -2.51 9.40 -5.06
CA GLN A 246 -3.81 9.44 -5.73
C GLN A 246 -3.84 8.33 -6.79
N ILE A 247 -4.70 7.34 -6.61
CA ILE A 247 -4.90 6.29 -7.62
C ILE A 247 -5.87 6.80 -8.71
N PRO A 248 -5.62 6.50 -9.99
CA PRO A 248 -6.45 6.97 -11.07
C PRO A 248 -7.84 6.29 -11.04
N ARG A 249 -8.88 7.09 -11.23
CA ARG A 249 -10.29 6.69 -11.40
C ARG A 249 -10.75 6.78 -12.84
N HIS A 250 -10.03 7.56 -13.63
CA HIS A 250 -10.29 7.77 -15.05
C HIS A 250 -9.00 7.62 -15.85
N ALA A 251 -9.14 7.32 -17.14
CA ALA A 251 -8.02 7.08 -18.04
C ALA A 251 -7.07 8.29 -18.11
N ASP A 252 -7.64 9.50 -18.16
CA ASP A 252 -6.93 10.76 -18.23
C ASP A 252 -6.13 11.10 -16.97
N GLU A 253 -6.34 10.39 -15.86
CA GLU A 253 -5.57 10.54 -14.62
C GLU A 253 -4.30 9.65 -14.60
N ILE A 254 -4.18 8.68 -15.51
CA ILE A 254 -3.03 7.76 -15.58
C ILE A 254 -1.71 8.50 -15.83
N PRO A 255 -1.61 9.47 -16.76
CA PRO A 255 -0.36 10.20 -16.98
C PRO A 255 0.11 10.94 -15.73
N GLU A 256 -0.81 11.57 -14.98
CA GLU A 256 -0.48 12.26 -13.72
C GLU A 256 -0.03 11.28 -12.63
N PHE A 257 -0.68 10.12 -12.51
CA PHE A 257 -0.26 9.08 -11.56
C PHE A 257 1.18 8.59 -11.80
N LEU A 258 1.56 8.47 -13.08
CA LEU A 258 2.89 7.99 -13.50
C LEU A 258 3.95 9.10 -13.44
N ASP A 259 3.68 10.25 -14.05
CA ASP A 259 4.65 11.35 -14.17
C ASP A 259 4.71 12.22 -12.88
N GLY A 260 3.63 12.28 -12.10
CA GLY A 260 3.52 13.03 -10.84
C GLY A 260 4.05 12.31 -9.59
N GLY A 261 4.64 11.12 -9.74
CA GLY A 261 5.25 10.37 -8.64
C GLY A 261 4.28 9.54 -7.80
N GLY A 262 2.99 9.46 -8.17
CA GLY A 262 2.00 8.64 -7.48
C GLY A 262 2.36 7.15 -7.44
N LEU A 263 2.78 6.58 -8.58
CA LEU A 263 3.24 5.19 -8.65
C LEU A 263 4.52 4.95 -7.83
N SER A 264 5.46 5.89 -7.83
CA SER A 264 6.68 5.78 -7.02
C SER A 264 6.36 5.81 -5.53
N ALA A 265 5.48 6.72 -5.10
CA ALA A 265 5.02 6.79 -3.72
C ALA A 265 4.28 5.51 -3.29
N LEU A 266 3.47 4.93 -4.19
CA LEU A 266 2.79 3.66 -3.95
C LEU A 266 3.79 2.49 -3.81
N LEU A 267 4.77 2.36 -4.71
CA LEU A 267 5.76 1.28 -4.66
C LEU A 267 6.61 1.32 -3.39
N ARG A 268 6.93 2.52 -2.87
CA ARG A 268 7.68 2.68 -1.61
C ARG A 268 6.99 2.03 -0.40
N ILE A 269 5.68 1.86 -0.43
CA ILE A 269 4.93 1.17 0.64
C ILE A 269 5.33 -0.31 0.74
N GLY A 270 5.61 -0.96 -0.40
CA GLY A 270 5.90 -2.39 -0.46
C GLY A 270 7.34 -2.79 -0.14
N VAL A 271 8.21 -1.82 0.20
CA VAL A 271 9.66 -2.01 0.41
C VAL A 271 10.04 -1.90 1.90
N SER A 272 9.12 -1.51 2.79
CA SER A 272 9.35 -1.25 4.22
C SER A 272 9.09 -2.41 5.16
#